data_AF-A0A835Q059-F1
#
_entry.id   AF-A0A835Q059-F1
#
_cell.length_a   1.000
_cell.length_b   1.000
_cell.length_c   1.000
_cell.angle_alpha   90.00
_cell.angle_beta   90.00
_cell.angle_gamma   90.00
#
_symmetry.space_group_name_H-M   'P 1'
#
loop_
_entity.id
_entity.type
_entity.pdbx_description
1 polymer ?
#
loop_
_entity_poly.entity_id
_entity_poly.type
_entity_poly.pdbx_seq_one_letter_code
_entity_poly.pdbx_strand_id
1 'polypeptide(L)'
;MALSLLVPGILLGSWEASRALWEYYDSHTMRGMDGEVLSFEAMGRILDGRGAIFTGKPPVVASYSSRGPDVNNAMMQTADVLKPNVMAPGNAIWAAWSSKSDGDLYFKAWRPPMSPA
;
A
#
# COMPACT_ATOMS: atom_id res chain seq x y z
N MET A 1 9.82 -0.59 2.28
CA MET A 1 9.66 -0.26 0.85
C MET A 1 8.74 0.95 0.79
N ALA A 2 9.26 2.13 0.48
CA ALA A 2 8.40 3.24 0.11
C ALA A 2 7.88 2.94 -1.30
N LEU A 3 6.58 2.72 -1.45
CA LEU A 3 5.98 2.54 -2.76
C LEU A 3 5.87 3.93 -3.40
N SER A 4 6.87 4.29 -4.21
CA SER A 4 6.75 5.45 -5.08
C SER A 4 5.75 5.11 -6.17
N LEU A 5 4.57 5.73 -6.14
CA LEU A 5 3.61 5.63 -7.24
C LEU A 5 4.20 6.37 -8.45
N LEU A 6 4.19 5.73 -9.62
CA LEU A 6 4.67 6.33 -10.87
C LEU A 6 3.84 7.57 -11.27
N VAL A 7 2.63 7.69 -10.72
CA VAL A 7 1.69 8.78 -10.94
C VAL A 7 1.10 9.17 -9.58
N PRO A 8 0.85 10.46 -9.29
CA PRO A 8 0.14 10.86 -8.07
C PRO A 8 -1.18 10.10 -7.92
N GLY A 9 -1.37 9.46 -6.77
CA GLY A 9 -2.55 8.63 -6.49
C GLY A 9 -2.91 8.67 -5.00
N ILE A 10 -4.17 8.36 -4.72
CA ILE A 10 -4.72 8.26 -3.36
C ILE A 10 -5.55 6.99 -3.24
N LEU A 11 -5.47 6.31 -2.09
CA LEU A 11 -6.30 5.17 -1.76
C LEU A 11 -7.42 5.61 -0.81
N LEU A 12 -8.67 5.33 -1.18
CA LEU A 12 -9.83 5.51 -0.30
C LEU A 12 -10.10 4.20 0.43
N GLY A 13 -9.77 4.16 1.72
CA GLY A 13 -9.87 2.95 2.53
C GLY A 13 -11.26 2.66 3.11
N SER A 14 -12.22 3.57 2.98
CA SER A 14 -13.57 3.44 3.53
C SER A 14 -14.64 3.50 2.44
N TRP A 15 -15.73 2.77 2.68
CA TRP A 15 -16.91 2.80 1.84
C TRP A 15 -17.49 4.21 1.78
N GLU A 16 -17.55 4.90 2.92
CA GLU A 16 -18.10 6.24 3.05
C GLU A 16 -17.34 7.26 2.19
N ALA A 17 -16.00 7.21 2.22
CA ALA A 17 -15.18 8.11 1.39
C ALA A 17 -15.32 7.80 -0.10
N SER A 18 -15.36 6.51 -0.46
CA SER A 18 -15.53 6.09 -1.86
C SER A 18 -16.90 6.49 -2.40
N ARG A 19 -17.95 6.32 -1.59
CA ARG A 19 -19.32 6.72 -1.92
C ARG A 19 -19.44 8.23 -2.06
N ALA A 20 -18.87 9.00 -1.12
CA ALA A 20 -18.88 10.46 -1.19
C ALA A 20 -18.21 10.98 -2.47
N LEU A 21 -17.09 10.37 -2.88
CA LEU A 21 -16.44 10.72 -4.14
C LEU A 21 -17.32 10.39 -5.34
N TRP A 22 -17.94 9.20 -5.37
CA TRP A 22 -18.83 8.80 -6.46
C TRP A 22 -20.05 9.73 -6.56
N GLU A 23 -20.72 10.02 -5.44
CA GLU A 23 -21.89 10.92 -5.39
C GLU A 23 -21.51 12.35 -5.82
N TYR A 24 -20.32 12.82 -5.47
CA TYR A 24 -19.82 14.13 -5.92
C TYR A 24 -19.70 14.18 -7.45
N TYR A 25 -19.08 13.19 -8.08
CA TYR A 25 -18.95 13.17 -9.53
C TYR A 25 -20.29 12.97 -10.25
N ASP A 26 -21.17 12.10 -9.75
CA ASP A 26 -22.47 11.86 -10.38
C ASP A 26 -23.38 13.09 -10.27
N SER A 27 -23.43 13.76 -9.11
CA SER A 27 -24.23 14.99 -8.92
C SER A 27 -23.75 16.20 -9.74
N HIS A 28 -22.49 16.21 -10.17
CA HIS A 28 -21.92 17.25 -11.04
C HIS A 28 -21.76 16.76 -12.49
N THR A 29 -22.45 15.68 -12.85
CA THR A 29 -22.56 15.23 -14.24
C THR A 29 -23.82 15.83 -14.85
N MET A 30 -23.67 16.70 -15.84
CA MET A 30 -24.84 17.23 -16.56
C MET A 30 -25.40 16.15 -17.48
N ARG A 31 -26.70 15.88 -17.35
CA ARG A 31 -27.40 14.89 -18.17
C ARG A 31 -28.54 15.54 -18.94
N GLY A 32 -28.71 15.12 -20.19
CA GLY A 32 -29.83 15.52 -21.04
C GLY A 32 -31.14 14.87 -20.59
N MET A 33 -32.25 15.24 -21.24
CA MET A 33 -33.57 14.69 -20.93
C MET A 33 -33.65 13.17 -21.09
N ASP A 34 -32.85 12.61 -22.02
CA ASP A 34 -32.78 11.17 -22.30
C ASP A 34 -31.80 10.42 -21.40
N GLY A 35 -31.17 11.10 -20.42
CA GLY A 35 -30.18 10.52 -19.51
C GLY A 35 -28.75 10.47 -20.05
N GLU A 36 -28.56 10.85 -21.32
CA GLU A 36 -27.27 11.05 -22.00
C GLU A 36 -26.38 12.02 -21.19
N VAL A 37 -25.09 11.69 -21.04
CA VAL A 37 -24.13 12.57 -20.35
C VAL A 37 -23.68 13.67 -21.30
N LEU A 38 -23.94 14.92 -20.93
CA LEU A 38 -23.57 16.10 -21.70
C LEU A 38 -22.19 16.65 -21.31
N SER A 39 -21.85 16.64 -20.01
CA SER A 39 -20.54 17.04 -19.52
C SER A 39 -20.26 16.53 -18.10
N PHE A 40 -18.98 16.55 -17.72
CA PHE A 40 -18.51 16.30 -16.36
C PHE A 40 -17.88 17.58 -15.79
N GLU A 41 -18.45 18.13 -14.72
CA GLU A 41 -18.00 19.41 -14.15
C GLU A 41 -17.22 19.25 -12.83
N ALA A 42 -17.27 18.07 -12.22
CA ALA A 42 -16.53 17.79 -11.00
C ALA A 42 -15.01 17.85 -11.23
N MET A 43 -14.34 18.69 -10.44
CA MET A 43 -12.88 18.71 -10.35
C MET A 43 -12.42 18.35 -8.94
N GLY A 44 -11.35 17.57 -8.87
CA GLY A 44 -10.68 17.17 -7.63
C GLY A 44 -9.17 17.31 -7.78
N ARG A 45 -8.47 17.58 -6.67
CA ARG A 45 -7.02 17.68 -6.64
C ARG A 45 -6.46 16.87 -5.47
N ILE A 46 -5.45 16.05 -5.75
CA ILE A 46 -4.67 15.37 -4.72
C ILE A 46 -3.76 16.41 -4.06
N LEU A 47 -3.87 16.54 -2.74
CA LEU A 47 -3.05 17.44 -1.92
C LEU A 47 -1.88 16.70 -1.29
N ASP A 48 -1.14 17.37 -0.41
CA ASP A 48 0.01 16.79 0.28
C ASP A 48 -0.42 15.75 1.31
N GLY A 49 0.18 14.55 1.24
CA GLY A 49 -0.07 13.42 2.14
C GLY A 49 0.98 13.25 3.25
N ARG A 50 1.92 14.20 3.43
CA ARG A 50 3.01 14.09 4.41
C ARG A 50 2.58 14.20 5.88
N GLY A 51 1.36 14.64 6.15
CA GLY A 51 0.80 14.66 7.50
C GLY A 51 0.21 13.30 7.89
N ALA A 52 0.74 12.67 8.93
CA ALA A 52 0.14 11.45 9.48
C ALA A 52 -1.12 11.80 10.29
N ILE A 53 -2.23 11.13 9.97
CA ILE A 53 -3.46 11.18 10.77
C ILE A 53 -3.53 9.88 11.55
N PHE A 54 -3.44 9.97 12.88
CA PHE A 54 -3.52 8.81 13.77
C PHE A 54 -4.97 8.60 14.19
N THR A 55 -5.64 7.64 13.56
CA THR A 55 -6.99 7.23 13.91
C THR A 55 -6.98 5.85 14.58
N GLY A 56 -7.71 5.68 15.69
CA GLY A 56 -7.87 4.38 16.35
C GLY A 56 -6.98 4.16 17.58
N LYS A 57 -6.85 2.89 18.00
CA LYS A 57 -6.10 2.47 19.19
C LYS A 57 -4.94 1.56 18.79
N PRO A 58 -3.73 2.08 18.52
CA PRO A 58 -2.53 1.25 18.34
C PRO A 58 -2.11 0.58 19.67
N PRO A 59 -1.36 -0.53 19.63
CA PRO A 59 -0.84 -1.24 18.46
C PRO A 59 -1.85 -2.25 17.87
N VAL A 60 -1.80 -2.44 16.54
CA VAL A 60 -2.61 -3.42 15.81
C VAL A 60 -1.69 -4.24 14.90
N VAL A 61 -1.93 -5.56 14.80
CA VAL A 61 -1.23 -6.43 13.85
C VAL A 61 -1.53 -5.95 12.42
N ALA A 62 -0.50 -5.60 11.65
CA ALA A 62 -0.69 -5.20 10.25
C ALA A 62 -1.34 -6.33 9.44
N SER A 63 -2.20 -6.00 8.48
CA SER A 63 -2.94 -7.00 7.67
C SER A 63 -2.01 -7.93 6.87
N TYR A 64 -0.84 -7.43 6.49
CA TYR A 64 0.19 -8.17 5.76
C TYR A 64 1.20 -8.90 6.67
N SER A 65 1.05 -8.81 8.00
CA SER A 65 1.94 -9.54 8.91
C SER A 65 1.67 -11.04 8.80
N SER A 66 2.71 -11.81 8.48
CA SER A 66 2.64 -13.27 8.42
C SER A 66 2.08 -13.85 9.72
N ARG A 67 1.22 -14.86 9.58
CA ARG A 67 0.56 -15.54 10.70
C ARG A 67 1.03 -16.98 10.78
N GLY A 68 1.12 -17.48 12.00
CA GLY A 68 1.30 -18.92 12.22
C GLY A 68 0.01 -19.70 11.97
N PRO A 69 0.03 -21.02 12.25
CA PRO A 69 1.16 -21.76 12.81
C PRO A 69 2.29 -21.96 11.79
N ASP A 70 3.52 -22.07 12.28
CA ASP A 70 4.62 -22.63 11.50
C ASP A 70 4.49 -24.16 11.61
N VAL A 71 3.81 -24.79 10.66
CA VAL A 71 3.40 -26.20 10.76
C VAL A 71 4.58 -27.16 10.67
N ASN A 72 5.70 -26.73 10.06
CA ASN A 72 6.90 -27.54 9.87
C ASN A 72 8.13 -26.72 10.28
N ASN A 73 9.01 -27.30 11.09
CA ASN A 73 10.29 -26.66 11.39
C ASN A 73 11.21 -26.60 10.15
N ALA A 74 12.39 -25.98 10.28
CA ALA A 74 13.38 -25.89 9.20
C ALA A 74 13.86 -27.26 8.66
N MET A 75 13.56 -28.36 9.34
CA MET A 75 13.89 -29.73 8.97
C MET A 75 12.67 -30.50 8.43
N MET A 76 11.57 -29.81 8.10
CA MET A 76 10.30 -30.37 7.60
C MET A 76 9.61 -31.35 8.56
N GLN A 77 9.79 -31.18 9.87
CA GLN A 77 9.12 -31.97 10.89
C GLN A 77 7.97 -31.16 11.49
N THR A 78 6.86 -31.82 11.85
CA THR A 78 5.74 -31.19 12.55
C THR A 78 6.26 -30.37 13.74
N ALA A 79 5.96 -29.08 13.75
CA ALA A 79 6.40 -28.18 14.80
C ALA A 79 5.26 -27.85 15.77
N ASP A 80 5.45 -28.19 17.05
CA ASP A 80 4.51 -27.87 18.13
C ASP A 80 4.79 -26.49 18.77
N VAL A 81 5.44 -25.58 18.03
CA VAL A 81 5.90 -24.28 18.53
C VAL A 81 5.07 -23.15 17.94
N LEU A 82 4.40 -22.37 18.79
CA LEU A 82 3.59 -21.23 18.36
C LEU A 82 4.47 -20.09 17.81
N LYS A 83 4.07 -19.58 16.64
CA LYS A 83 4.66 -18.40 15.97
C LYS A 83 3.55 -17.41 15.57
N PRO A 84 3.84 -16.10 15.48
CA PRO A 84 5.09 -15.42 15.87
C PRO A 84 5.22 -15.26 17.41
N ASN A 85 6.41 -14.88 17.89
CA ASN A 85 6.67 -14.78 19.35
C ASN A 85 6.51 -13.37 19.92
N VAL A 86 6.73 -12.33 19.14
CA VAL A 86 6.70 -10.93 19.61
C VAL A 86 6.18 -10.01 18.53
N MET A 87 5.54 -8.91 18.95
CA MET A 87 5.15 -7.81 18.09
C MET A 87 6.05 -6.60 18.37
N ALA A 88 6.47 -5.91 17.31
CA ALA A 88 7.17 -4.63 17.38
C ALA A 88 6.64 -3.69 16.28
N PRO A 89 6.84 -2.36 16.42
CA PRO A 89 6.51 -1.41 15.36
C PRO A 89 7.29 -1.73 14.07
N GLY A 90 6.55 -1.99 12.99
CA GLY A 90 7.14 -2.31 11.67
C GLY A 90 6.38 -1.72 10.48
N ASN A 91 5.37 -0.88 10.72
CA ASN A 91 4.60 -0.19 9.69
C ASN A 91 4.95 1.31 9.69
N ALA A 92 5.08 1.89 8.49
CA ALA A 92 5.37 3.32 8.29
C ALA A 92 6.59 3.86 9.09
N ILE A 93 7.67 3.07 9.19
CA ILE A 93 8.89 3.46 9.90
C ILE A 93 9.76 4.36 9.02
N TRP A 94 10.08 5.57 9.51
CA TRP A 94 11.06 6.44 8.88
C TRP A 94 12.48 6.03 9.29
N ALA A 95 13.31 5.70 8.31
CA ALA A 95 14.69 5.27 8.50
C ALA A 95 15.60 5.87 7.42
N ALA A 96 16.92 5.70 7.58
CA ALA A 96 17.90 6.13 6.60
C ALA A 96 17.68 5.44 5.24
N TRP A 97 17.90 6.19 4.15
CA TRP A 97 17.75 5.71 2.78
C TRP A 97 18.97 6.12 1.94
N SER A 98 19.43 5.22 1.07
CA SER A 98 20.53 5.52 0.14
C SER A 98 20.00 6.32 -1.05
N SER A 99 20.64 7.46 -1.35
CA SER A 99 20.28 8.29 -2.51
C SER A 99 20.42 7.58 -3.86
N LYS A 100 21.27 6.54 -3.95
CA LYS A 100 21.43 5.73 -5.16
C LYS A 100 20.30 4.73 -5.39
N SER A 101 19.44 4.50 -4.40
CA SER A 101 18.36 3.51 -4.45
C SER A 101 17.02 4.10 -4.89
N ASP A 102 16.93 5.42 -5.06
CA ASP A 102 15.69 6.09 -5.43
C ASP A 102 15.41 5.92 -6.93
N GLY A 103 14.31 5.25 -7.28
CA GLY A 103 13.91 5.01 -8.67
C GLY A 103 14.65 3.89 -9.42
N ASP A 104 15.50 3.10 -8.75
CA ASP A 104 16.19 1.99 -9.41
C ASP A 104 15.26 0.76 -9.54
N LEU A 105 14.72 0.56 -10.75
CA LEU A 105 13.93 -0.62 -11.12
C LEU A 105 14.77 -1.91 -11.12
N TYR A 106 16.10 -1.79 -10.99
CA TYR A 106 17.05 -2.87 -11.07
C TYR A 106 17.94 -2.92 -9.83
N PHE A 107 17.35 -3.19 -8.66
CA PHE A 107 18.12 -3.77 -7.57
C PHE A 107 18.81 -5.04 -8.10
N LYS A 108 20.10 -4.90 -8.42
CA LYS A 108 20.90 -5.95 -9.05
C LYS A 108 21.14 -7.03 -8.01
N ALA A 109 20.24 -8.01 -7.95
CA ALA A 109 20.52 -9.27 -7.27
C ALA A 109 21.86 -9.79 -7.81
N TRP A 110 22.79 -10.05 -6.88
CA TRP A 110 24.14 -10.47 -7.18
C TRP A 110 24.16 -11.60 -8.22
N ARG A 111 24.81 -11.36 -9.38
CA ARG A 111 25.14 -12.43 -10.33
C ARG A 111 26.59 -12.84 -10.10
N PRO A 112 26.88 -14.10 -9.72
CA PRO A 112 28.25 -14.56 -9.61
C PRO A 112 28.95 -14.46 -10.97
N PRO A 113 30.27 -14.18 -10.99
CA PRO A 113 31.02 -14.08 -12.24
C PRO A 113 31.01 -15.43 -12.95
N MET A 114 30.56 -15.45 -14.21
CA MET A 114 30.81 -16.59 -15.09
C MET A 114 32.29 -16.57 -15.46
N SER A 115 32.99 -17.67 -15.17
CA SER A 115 34.37 -17.88 -15.62
C SER A 115 34.39 -17.96 -17.15
N PRO A 116 35.36 -17.31 -17.83
CA PRO A 116 35.54 -17.50 -19.26
C PRO A 116 36.02 -18.93 -19.55
N ALA A 117 35.46 -19.53 -20.60
CA ALA A 117 35.94 -20.77 -21.21
C ALA A 117 37.15 -20.50 -22.12
#